data_AF-A0AAE1FRV4-F1
#
_entry.id   AF-A0AAE1FRV4-F1
#
_cell.length_a   1.000
_cell.length_b   1.000
_cell.length_c   1.000
_cell.angle_alpha   90.00
_cell.angle_beta   90.00
_cell.angle_gamma   90.00
#
_symmetry.space_group_name_H-M   'P 1'
#
loop_
_entity.id
_entity.type
_entity.pdbx_description
1 polymer ?
#
loop_
_entity_poly.entity_id
_entity_poly.type
_entity_poly.pdbx_seq_one_letter_code
_entity_poly.pdbx_strand_id
1 'polypeptide(L)'
;MSLATHTTPLISRIISSSVAVANQAGIIIRDIMKKGELGIVEKESAKDLQTEADRAAQQCIITSLNKHFPNITIIGEEGEVESSLASGQVFDTSPDTPVNITCPSTLTSLSEEEVVVWVDPLDGTAEYTQG
;
A
#
# COMPACT_ATOMS: atom_id res chain seq x y z
N MET A 1 38.08 -0.84 -15.78
CA MET A 1 37.29 -1.38 -14.66
C MET A 1 36.12 -0.44 -14.43
N SER A 2 34.93 -0.81 -14.90
CA SER A 2 33.71 -0.05 -14.63
C SER A 2 33.23 -0.43 -13.22
N LEU A 3 33.07 0.54 -12.33
CA LEU A 3 32.41 0.33 -11.06
C LEU A 3 30.96 -0.07 -11.36
N ALA A 4 30.62 -1.33 -11.11
CA ALA A 4 29.23 -1.75 -11.12
C ALA A 4 28.53 -0.92 -10.05
N THR A 5 27.67 0.00 -10.47
CA THR A 5 26.71 0.64 -9.60
C THR A 5 25.85 -0.47 -9.00
N HIS A 6 26.02 -0.77 -7.71
CA HIS A 6 25.12 -1.68 -7.01
C HIS A 6 23.76 -0.99 -6.92
N THR A 7 22.95 -1.14 -7.96
CA THR A 7 21.54 -0.78 -7.95
C THR A 7 20.86 -1.63 -6.89
N THR A 8 20.23 -0.99 -5.90
CA THR A 8 19.43 -1.67 -4.89
C THR A 8 18.44 -2.61 -5.59
N PRO A 9 18.40 -3.91 -5.23
CA PRO A 9 17.48 -4.87 -5.84
C PRO A 9 16.02 -4.39 -5.82
N LEU A 10 15.25 -4.73 -6.85
CA LEU A 10 13.85 -4.32 -6.99
C LEU A 10 13.04 -4.64 -5.72
N ILE A 11 13.13 -5.88 -5.23
CA ILE A 11 12.37 -6.31 -4.05
C ILE A 11 12.72 -5.48 -2.80
N SER A 12 13.98 -5.09 -2.63
CA SER A 12 14.40 -4.24 -1.51
C SER A 12 13.82 -2.83 -1.60
N ARG A 13 13.70 -2.29 -2.82
CA ARG A 13 13.03 -1.01 -3.08
C ARG A 13 11.53 -1.10 -2.81
N ILE A 14 10.87 -2.14 -3.31
CA ILE A 14 9.43 -2.39 -3.07
C ILE A 14 9.17 -2.48 -1.57
N ILE A 15 9.91 -3.31 -0.83
CA ILE A 15 9.72 -3.44 0.63
C ILE A 15 9.93 -2.10 1.35
N SER A 16 10.94 -1.32 0.95
CA SER A 16 11.19 0.00 1.56
C SER A 16 10.01 0.94 1.33
N SER A 17 9.50 1.03 0.10
CA SER A 17 8.30 1.81 -0.23
C SER A 17 7.04 1.26 0.46
N SER A 18 6.91 -0.06 0.63
CA SER A 18 5.79 -0.69 1.34
C SER A 18 5.78 -0.31 2.83
N VAL A 19 6.94 -0.28 3.50
CA VAL A 19 7.03 0.17 4.90
C VAL A 19 6.62 1.64 5.03
N ALA A 20 7.14 2.49 4.15
CA ALA A 20 6.79 3.90 4.08
C ALA A 20 5.27 4.13 3.90
N VAL A 21 4.68 3.48 2.89
CA VAL A 21 3.25 3.65 2.59
C VAL A 21 2.35 3.01 3.64
N ALA A 22 2.76 1.91 4.27
CA ALA A 22 2.02 1.30 5.38
C ALA A 22 1.96 2.23 6.61
N ASN A 23 3.05 2.96 6.90
CA ASN A 23 3.04 3.96 7.96
C ASN A 23 2.04 5.10 7.65
N GLN A 24 2.02 5.57 6.40
CA GLN A 24 1.08 6.59 5.96
C GLN A 24 -0.37 6.10 5.99
N ALA A 25 -0.65 4.88 5.51
CA ALA A 25 -1.95 4.25 5.62
C ALA A 25 -2.41 4.16 7.09
N GLY A 26 -1.51 3.78 8.01
CA GLY A 26 -1.80 3.77 9.44
C GLY A 26 -2.15 5.16 10.02
N ILE A 27 -1.57 6.25 9.49
CA ILE A 27 -1.96 7.61 9.87
C ILE A 27 -3.40 7.90 9.40
N ILE A 28 -3.69 7.62 8.12
CA ILE A 28 -5.02 7.79 7.52
C ILE A 28 -6.09 7.06 8.32
N ILE A 29 -5.86 5.78 8.63
CA ILE A 29 -6.78 4.94 9.41
C ILE A 29 -7.05 5.57 10.78
N ARG A 30 -5.99 5.94 11.52
CA ARG A 30 -6.15 6.55 12.85
C ARG A 30 -6.87 7.90 12.81
N ASP A 31 -6.64 8.70 11.78
CA ASP A 31 -7.26 10.02 11.67
C ASP A 31 -8.75 9.90 11.32
N ILE A 32 -9.15 8.92 10.51
CA ILE A 32 -10.56 8.60 10.26
C ILE A 32 -11.25 8.10 11.54
N MET A 33 -10.61 7.20 12.30
CA MET A 33 -11.13 6.76 13.61
C MET A 33 -11.36 7.96 14.55
N LYS A 34 -10.39 8.87 14.66
CA LYS A 34 -10.51 10.06 15.51
C LYS A 34 -11.61 11.03 15.05
N LYS A 35 -11.84 11.13 13.74
CA LYS A 35 -12.92 11.95 13.17
C LYS A 35 -14.30 11.42 13.57
N GLY A 36 -14.42 10.10 13.77
CA GLY A 36 -15.65 9.42 14.23
C GLY A 36 -16.70 9.20 13.13
N GLU A 37 -16.48 9.72 11.92
CA GLU A 37 -17.30 9.48 10.75
C GLU A 37 -16.68 8.36 9.91
N LEU A 38 -16.94 7.10 10.27
CA LEU A 38 -16.28 5.95 9.63
C LEU A 38 -16.76 5.66 8.20
N GLY A 39 -17.90 6.20 7.77
CA GLY A 39 -18.42 5.95 6.41
C GLY A 39 -18.61 4.46 6.08
N ILE A 40 -19.22 3.71 7.01
CA ILE A 40 -19.45 2.26 6.93
C ILE A 40 -20.41 1.94 5.78
N VAL A 41 -20.06 0.93 4.99
CA VAL A 41 -20.83 0.35 3.89
C VAL A 41 -20.88 -1.16 4.11
N GLU A 42 -22.06 -1.75 3.97
CA GLU A 42 -22.23 -3.21 3.91
C GLU A 42 -22.01 -3.68 2.47
N LYS A 43 -21.15 -4.69 2.30
CA LYS A 43 -20.85 -5.33 1.02
C LYS A 43 -21.82 -6.50 0.79
N GLU A 44 -21.35 -7.74 0.73
CA GLU A 44 -22.19 -8.89 0.39
C GLU A 44 -23.07 -9.37 1.56
N SER A 45 -22.69 -9.05 2.79
CA SER A 45 -23.43 -9.44 3.99
C SER A 45 -23.30 -8.41 5.11
N ALA A 46 -24.19 -8.46 6.11
CA ALA A 46 -24.17 -7.57 7.28
C ALA A 46 -22.89 -7.68 8.16
N LYS A 47 -22.01 -8.64 7.87
CA LYS A 47 -20.70 -8.79 8.53
C LYS A 47 -19.53 -8.44 7.61
N ASP A 48 -19.79 -8.21 6.34
CA ASP A 48 -18.82 -7.80 5.34
C ASP A 48 -18.90 -6.27 5.25
N LEU A 49 -18.15 -5.62 6.14
CA LEU A 49 -18.16 -4.18 6.30
C LEU A 49 -16.95 -3.56 5.61
N GLN A 50 -17.14 -2.38 5.03
CA GLN A 50 -16.09 -1.54 4.49
C GLN A 50 -16.27 -0.11 5.01
N THR A 51 -15.19 0.53 5.47
CA THR A 51 -15.19 1.91 5.96
C THR A 51 -14.46 2.86 5.02
N GLU A 52 -14.52 4.16 5.32
CA GLU A 52 -13.67 5.18 4.68
C GLU A 52 -12.19 4.87 4.88
N ALA A 53 -11.82 4.24 6.00
CA ALA A 53 -10.43 3.90 6.30
C ALA A 53 -9.90 2.84 5.33
N ASP A 54 -10.66 1.79 5.04
CA ASP A 54 -10.26 0.74 4.10
C ASP A 54 -10.04 1.32 2.69
N ARG A 55 -11.01 2.09 2.20
CA ARG A 55 -10.94 2.74 0.87
C ARG A 55 -9.77 3.72 0.77
N ALA A 56 -9.60 4.59 1.77
CA ALA A 56 -8.56 5.62 1.76
C ALA A 56 -7.16 5.03 1.92
N ALA A 57 -7.00 4.00 2.77
CA ALA A 57 -5.75 3.27 2.91
C ALA A 57 -5.39 2.53 1.61
N GLN A 58 -6.34 1.82 0.99
CA GLN A 58 -6.10 1.15 -0.29
C GLN A 58 -5.67 2.14 -1.38
N GLN A 59 -6.40 3.25 -1.52
CA GLN A 59 -6.05 4.31 -2.46
C GLN A 59 -4.61 4.81 -2.24
N CYS A 60 -4.23 5.08 -0.99
CA CYS A 60 -2.89 5.55 -0.64
C CYS A 60 -1.83 4.50 -1.00
N ILE A 61 -2.02 3.24 -0.62
CA ILE A 61 -1.09 2.14 -0.88
C ILE A 61 -0.89 1.94 -2.37
N ILE A 62 -1.99 1.73 -3.12
CA ILE A 62 -1.94 1.37 -4.53
C ILE A 62 -1.38 2.52 -5.37
N THR A 63 -1.85 3.76 -5.17
CA THR A 63 -1.36 4.89 -5.97
C THR A 63 0.12 5.21 -5.72
N SER A 64 0.58 5.08 -4.47
CA SER A 64 1.97 5.37 -4.12
C SER A 64 2.92 4.29 -4.64
N LEU A 65 2.54 3.01 -4.55
CA LEU A 65 3.35 1.92 -5.11
C LEU A 65 3.38 1.96 -6.65
N ASN A 66 2.22 2.12 -7.31
CA ASN A 66 2.15 2.22 -8.77
C ASN A 66 2.94 3.40 -9.34
N LYS A 67 3.07 4.52 -8.60
CA LYS A 67 3.90 5.65 -9.03
C LYS A 67 5.39 5.27 -9.13
N HIS A 68 5.89 4.39 -8.26
CA HIS A 68 7.30 4.01 -8.20
C HIS A 68 7.63 2.74 -8.99
N PHE A 69 6.65 1.85 -9.14
CA PHE A 69 6.77 0.55 -9.77
C PHE A 69 5.59 0.35 -10.73
N PRO A 70 5.58 1.02 -11.89
CA PRO A 70 4.40 1.04 -12.76
C PRO A 70 4.06 -0.32 -13.39
N ASN A 71 4.98 -1.29 -13.38
CA ASN A 71 4.78 -2.59 -14.04
C ASN A 71 4.55 -3.75 -13.07
N ILE A 72 4.54 -3.51 -11.74
CA ILE A 72 4.12 -4.56 -10.79
C ILE A 72 2.62 -4.76 -10.86
N THR A 73 2.16 -5.98 -10.59
CA THR A 73 0.73 -6.24 -10.42
C THR A 73 0.34 -5.95 -8.97
N ILE A 74 -0.68 -5.14 -8.74
CA ILE A 74 -1.23 -4.88 -7.41
C ILE A 74 -2.70 -5.30 -7.39
N ILE A 75 -3.09 -6.13 -6.43
CA ILE A 75 -4.47 -6.60 -6.23
C ILE A 75 -4.91 -6.17 -4.84
N GLY A 76 -5.90 -5.30 -4.76
CA GLY A 76 -6.49 -4.81 -3.52
C GLY A 76 -7.79 -5.51 -3.17
N GLU A 77 -8.08 -5.64 -1.88
CA GLU A 77 -9.34 -6.19 -1.36
C GLU A 77 -10.57 -5.37 -1.78
N GLU A 78 -10.48 -4.05 -1.76
CA GLU A 78 -11.65 -3.15 -1.89
C GLU A 78 -12.05 -2.84 -3.33
N GLY A 79 -11.59 -3.68 -4.26
CA GLY A 79 -11.89 -3.56 -5.69
C GLY A 79 -11.06 -2.49 -6.39
N GLU A 80 -11.58 -1.99 -7.52
CA GLU A 80 -10.86 -1.02 -8.34
C GLU A 80 -10.73 0.34 -7.66
N VAL A 81 -9.53 0.90 -7.77
CA VAL A 81 -9.20 2.24 -7.29
C VAL A 81 -9.75 3.25 -8.30
N GLU A 82 -10.81 3.96 -7.95
CA GLU A 82 -11.40 5.02 -8.78
C GLU A 82 -10.34 6.09 -9.10
N SER A 83 -9.96 6.19 -10.38
CA SER A 83 -8.97 7.18 -10.86
C SER A 83 -9.47 8.64 -10.75
N SER A 84 -10.76 8.83 -10.44
CA SER A 84 -11.47 10.11 -10.46
C SER A 84 -11.44 10.86 -9.12
N LEU A 85 -11.06 10.21 -8.01
CA LEU A 85 -11.02 10.83 -6.70
C LEU A 85 -9.59 11.20 -6.31
N ALA A 86 -9.24 12.46 -6.57
CA ALA A 86 -8.11 13.17 -6.00
C ALA A 86 -8.25 13.39 -4.47
N SER A 87 -8.66 12.37 -3.73
CA SER A 87 -8.86 12.41 -2.27
C SER A 87 -7.79 11.63 -1.52
N GLY A 88 -7.15 10.65 -2.16
CA GLY A 88 -5.92 10.05 -1.65
C GLY A 88 -4.72 10.86 -2.14
N GLN A 89 -4.09 11.64 -1.25
CA GLN A 89 -2.79 12.22 -1.56
C GLN A 89 -1.82 11.10 -1.91
N VAL A 90 -1.23 11.16 -3.11
CA VAL A 90 -0.13 10.24 -3.47
C VAL A 90 1.00 10.50 -2.47
N PHE A 91 1.30 9.50 -1.66
CA PHE A 91 2.39 9.60 -0.71
C PHE A 91 3.69 9.36 -1.46
N ASP A 92 4.55 10.38 -1.48
CA ASP A 92 5.86 10.24 -2.09
C ASP A 92 6.77 9.46 -1.15
N THR A 93 7.09 8.21 -1.50
CA THR A 93 8.03 7.36 -0.74
C THR A 93 9.50 7.68 -1.05
N SER A 94 9.78 8.59 -1.98
CA SER A 94 11.14 9.01 -2.34
C SER A 94 12.02 9.56 -1.19
N PRO A 95 11.49 10.27 -0.16
CA PRO A 95 12.30 10.77 0.94
C PRO A 95 12.59 9.72 2.02
N ASP A 96 12.00 8.52 1.96
CA ASP A 96 12.17 7.52 3.01
C ASP A 96 13.49 6.76 2.90
N THR A 97 14.12 6.55 4.06
CA THR A 97 15.38 5.82 4.16
C THR A 97 15.18 4.37 3.73
N PRO A 98 16.01 3.83 2.82
CA PRO A 98 15.93 2.43 2.43
C PRO A 98 16.02 1.53 3.67
N VAL A 99 15.12 0.57 3.78
CA VAL A 99 15.21 -0.43 4.86
C VAL A 99 16.46 -1.26 4.59
N ASN A 100 17.30 -1.44 5.60
CA ASN A 100 18.51 -2.24 5.48
C ASN A 100 18.15 -3.73 5.46
N ILE A 101 17.81 -4.24 4.27
CA ILE A 101 17.39 -5.63 4.05
C ILE A 101 18.44 -6.33 3.20
N THR A 102 18.89 -7.50 3.67
CA THR A 102 19.70 -8.38 2.83
C THR A 102 18.79 -9.09 1.84
N CYS A 103 18.92 -8.77 0.55
CA CYS A 103 18.17 -9.45 -0.50
C CYS A 103 18.77 -10.85 -0.77
N PRO A 104 17.97 -11.93 -0.68
CA PRO A 104 18.41 -13.26 -1.12
C PRO A 104 18.84 -13.24 -2.58
N SER A 105 19.92 -13.96 -2.92
CA SER A 105 20.47 -13.99 -4.29
C SER A 105 19.48 -14.51 -5.35
N THR A 106 18.47 -15.27 -4.92
CA THR A 106 17.40 -15.77 -5.80
C THR A 106 16.41 -14.68 -6.23
N LEU A 107 16.39 -13.53 -5.55
CA LEU A 107 15.44 -12.43 -5.80
C LEU A 107 16.12 -11.16 -6.34
N THR A 108 17.44 -11.17 -6.52
CA THR A 108 18.20 -9.97 -6.92
C THR A 108 17.94 -9.54 -8.36
N SER A 109 17.47 -10.45 -9.21
CA SER A 109 17.30 -10.24 -10.66
C SER A 109 15.83 -10.19 -11.10
N LEU A 110 14.88 -10.03 -10.17
CA LEU A 110 13.46 -9.92 -10.51
C LEU A 110 13.17 -8.67 -11.34
N SER A 111 12.34 -8.81 -12.36
CA SER A 111 11.69 -7.69 -13.03
C SER A 111 10.37 -7.33 -12.34
N GLU A 112 9.81 -6.17 -12.67
CA GLU A 112 8.55 -5.70 -12.06
C GLU A 112 7.37 -6.61 -12.41
N GLU A 113 7.32 -7.14 -13.64
CA GLU A 113 6.23 -8.01 -14.10
C GLU A 113 6.18 -9.37 -13.39
N GLU A 114 7.27 -9.74 -12.70
CA GLU A 114 7.37 -10.96 -11.91
C GLU A 114 6.85 -10.79 -10.47
N VAL A 115 6.46 -9.57 -10.09
CA VAL A 115 6.01 -9.25 -8.72
C VAL A 115 4.51 -8.97 -8.69
N VAL A 116 3.83 -9.66 -7.78
CA VAL A 116 2.43 -9.40 -7.42
C VAL A 116 2.37 -8.97 -5.96
N VAL A 117 1.77 -7.81 -5.69
CA VAL A 117 1.50 -7.30 -4.35
C VAL A 117 0.02 -7.46 -4.05
N TRP A 118 -0.31 -8.19 -3.00
CA TRP A 118 -1.67 -8.33 -2.48
C TRP A 118 -1.86 -7.35 -1.33
N VAL A 119 -2.89 -6.52 -1.41
CA VAL A 119 -3.17 -5.45 -0.45
C VAL A 119 -4.50 -5.74 0.25
N ASP A 120 -4.41 -6.04 1.53
CA ASP A 120 -5.48 -5.86 2.50
C ASP A 120 -5.18 -4.51 3.19
N PRO A 121 -5.99 -3.46 2.96
CA PRO A 121 -5.70 -2.12 3.44
C PRO A 121 -5.96 -1.94 4.95
N LEU A 122 -6.86 -2.75 5.51
CA LEU A 122 -7.27 -2.74 6.92
C LEU A 122 -7.93 -4.07 7.26
N ASP A 123 -7.15 -4.97 7.86
CA ASP A 123 -7.68 -6.24 8.39
C ASP A 123 -8.46 -6.00 9.69
N GLY A 124 -9.57 -6.72 9.88
CA GLY A 124 -10.44 -6.59 11.04
C GLY A 124 -11.38 -5.37 10.99
N THR A 125 -11.93 -5.05 9.81
CA THR A 125 -12.84 -3.91 9.61
C THR A 125 -14.03 -3.92 10.57
N ALA A 126 -14.59 -5.09 10.88
CA ALA A 126 -15.71 -5.22 11.80
C ALA A 126 -15.34 -4.81 13.24
N GLU A 127 -14.19 -5.25 13.74
CA GLU A 127 -13.63 -4.85 15.03
C GLU A 127 -13.27 -3.37 15.03
N TYR A 128 -12.70 -2.86 13.94
CA TYR A 128 -12.39 -1.44 13.78
C TYR A 128 -13.64 -0.56 13.91
N THR A 129 -14.82 -0.99 13.45
CA THR A 129 -16.06 -0.23 13.65
C THR A 129 -16.52 -0.14 15.12
N GLN A 130 -15.94 -0.95 16.01
CA GLN A 130 -16.33 -1.04 17.43
C GLN A 130 -15.42 -0.22 18.36
N GLY A 131 -14.33 0.34 17.84
CA GLY A 131 -13.34 1.12 18.61
C GLY A 131 -12.35 0.27 19.42
#